data_AF-A0A354GZ77-F1
#
_entry.id   AF-A0A354GZ77-F1
#
_cell.length_a   1.000
_cell.length_b   1.000
_cell.length_c   1.000
_cell.angle_alpha   90.00
_cell.angle_beta   90.00
_cell.angle_gamma   90.00
#
_symmetry.space_group_name_H-M   'P 1'
#
loop_
_entity.id
_entity.type
_entity.pdbx_description
1 polymer ?
#
loop_
_entity_poly.entity_id
_entity_poly.type
_entity_poly.pdbx_seq_one_letter_code
_entity_poly.pdbx_strand_id
1 'polypeptide(L)'
;MTPHRLYVGTIGEGLFRSLDAGHSFRRACDGTFVECDVRALAVDPRSPSVLYMGTELGLFRSVDGADHWTRVEGPLAGLQVWSIHIPRGRPDVILVGTRPSALYRSDDGGETWAVAAATLETVCPRITHTRITTIVTDPDNADLAWAGVEIDGVHASRDGGRTWAPIGAGLSSRDIHALAVVPGPGGGRRILAATNNDLNVSDDDGMTWKPLKIGAVLPWPYCRALAQPCGRPEIVLLGAGDGPPGSVGTVARSPNAGEGWTVATMPGRANSTIWAFAVHPADPALIYAASVSGEIYRSTDAGVLWEKLNREFGEIRAMAWAP
;
A
#
# COMPACT_ATOMS: atom_id res chain seq x y z
N MET A 1 -9.64 18.17 20.76
CA MET A 1 -8.58 17.47 20.02
C MET A 1 -9.27 16.53 19.06
N THR A 2 -8.98 16.62 17.76
CA THR A 2 -9.46 15.64 16.78
C THR A 2 -8.84 14.29 17.13
N PRO A 3 -9.63 13.23 17.35
CA PRO A 3 -9.10 11.94 17.74
C PRO A 3 -8.41 11.29 16.54
N HIS A 4 -7.09 11.30 16.58
CA HIS A 4 -6.16 10.63 15.68
C HIS A 4 -6.32 9.10 15.71
N ARG A 5 -6.46 8.46 14.55
CA ARG A 5 -6.78 7.03 14.46
C ARG A 5 -5.75 6.26 13.64
N LEU A 6 -5.08 5.31 14.27
CA LEU A 6 -4.24 4.32 13.59
C LEU A 6 -5.05 3.03 13.42
N TYR A 7 -5.12 2.52 12.20
CA TYR A 7 -5.77 1.26 11.87
C TYR A 7 -4.74 0.20 11.48
N VAL A 8 -4.95 -1.03 11.95
CA VAL A 8 -4.09 -2.19 11.68
C VAL A 8 -4.99 -3.33 11.20
N GLY A 9 -4.86 -3.67 9.93
CA GLY A 9 -5.55 -4.79 9.29
C GLY A 9 -4.71 -6.06 9.37
N THR A 10 -5.31 -7.12 9.90
CA THR A 10 -4.67 -8.41 10.15
C THR A 10 -5.34 -9.54 9.37
N ILE A 11 -4.63 -10.65 9.22
CA ILE A 11 -5.17 -11.92 8.71
C ILE A 11 -5.65 -12.76 9.88
N GLY A 12 -6.91 -13.18 9.85
CA GLY A 12 -7.56 -13.99 10.88
C GLY A 12 -7.96 -13.25 12.17
N GLU A 13 -7.59 -11.99 12.37
CA GLU A 13 -7.97 -11.22 13.58
C GLU A 13 -8.75 -9.93 13.26
N GLY A 14 -9.04 -9.65 11.99
CA GLY A 14 -9.79 -8.49 11.55
C GLY A 14 -9.03 -7.17 11.64
N LEU A 15 -9.78 -6.09 11.84
CA LEU A 15 -9.29 -4.72 11.96
C LEU A 15 -9.19 -4.28 13.42
N PHE A 16 -8.07 -3.65 13.77
CA PHE A 16 -7.87 -2.95 15.03
C PHE A 16 -7.69 -1.45 14.82
N ARG A 17 -8.12 -0.66 15.80
CA ARG A 17 -8.00 0.80 15.84
C ARG A 17 -7.36 1.23 17.16
N SER A 18 -6.39 2.12 17.08
CA SER A 18 -5.86 2.89 18.21
C SER A 18 -6.33 4.34 18.11
N LEU A 19 -6.65 4.94 19.26
CA LEU A 19 -7.02 6.36 19.42
C LEU A 19 -5.96 7.17 20.19
N ASP A 20 -4.83 6.52 20.50
CA ASP A 20 -3.79 7.00 21.40
C ASP A 20 -2.40 6.73 20.79
N ALA A 21 -2.23 7.01 19.50
CA ALA A 21 -0.95 6.94 18.80
C ALA A 21 -0.23 5.57 18.92
N GLY A 22 -1.02 4.48 18.93
CA GLY A 22 -0.55 3.10 19.00
C GLY A 22 -0.25 2.58 20.41
N HIS A 23 -0.62 3.30 21.48
CA HIS A 23 -0.43 2.82 22.85
C HIS A 23 -1.41 1.70 23.22
N SER A 24 -2.65 1.78 22.79
CA SER A 24 -3.67 0.74 22.95
C SER A 24 -4.50 0.56 21.69
N PHE A 25 -5.02 -0.65 21.50
CA PHE A 25 -5.81 -1.01 20.32
C PHE A 25 -7.10 -1.70 20.74
N ARG A 26 -8.18 -1.41 20.02
CA ARG A 26 -9.47 -2.08 20.14
C ARG A 26 -9.88 -2.62 18.78
N ARG A 27 -10.60 -3.74 18.76
CA ARG A 27 -11.17 -4.28 17.53
C ARG A 27 -12.19 -3.29 16.95
N ALA A 28 -12.24 -3.21 15.62
CA ALA A 28 -13.07 -2.27 14.85
C ALA A 28 -13.74 -3.00 13.67
N CYS A 29 -14.47 -4.08 13.98
CA CYS A 29 -15.01 -5.04 13.01
C CYS A 29 -16.54 -5.17 13.07
N ASP A 30 -17.24 -4.28 13.78
CA ASP A 30 -18.69 -4.42 13.90
C ASP A 30 -19.33 -4.26 12.52
N GLY A 31 -20.24 -5.17 12.16
CA GLY A 31 -20.77 -5.28 10.79
C GLY A 31 -19.95 -6.16 9.84
N THR A 32 -18.83 -6.72 10.30
CA THR A 32 -18.08 -7.80 9.61
C THR A 32 -17.96 -9.05 10.47
N PHE A 33 -17.38 -10.12 9.91
CA PHE A 33 -16.94 -11.26 10.71
C PHE A 33 -15.69 -10.89 11.52
N VAL A 34 -15.56 -11.39 12.74
CA VAL A 34 -14.51 -10.97 13.68
C VAL A 34 -13.13 -11.52 13.33
N GLU A 35 -13.03 -12.66 12.65
CA GLU A 35 -11.76 -13.25 12.19
C GLU A 35 -11.54 -12.98 10.70
N CYS A 36 -12.06 -11.85 10.19
CA CYS A 36 -11.88 -11.49 8.79
C CYS A 36 -10.43 -11.13 8.46
N ASP A 37 -10.16 -11.14 7.17
CA ASP A 37 -8.85 -11.24 6.59
C ASP A 37 -8.54 -9.92 5.85
N VAL A 38 -8.13 -8.91 6.62
CA VAL A 38 -8.03 -7.51 6.17
C VAL A 38 -6.73 -7.28 5.41
N ARG A 39 -6.84 -7.01 4.10
CA ARG A 39 -5.69 -6.87 3.18
C ARG A 39 -5.44 -5.47 2.67
N ALA A 40 -6.47 -4.63 2.64
CA ALA A 40 -6.36 -3.25 2.16
C ALA A 40 -7.20 -2.32 3.00
N LEU A 41 -6.71 -1.10 3.19
CA LEU A 41 -7.40 -0.02 3.89
C LEU A 41 -7.19 1.28 3.11
N ALA A 42 -8.26 2.05 2.94
CA ALA A 42 -8.19 3.41 2.41
C ALA A 42 -9.09 4.33 3.22
N VAL A 43 -8.63 5.55 3.46
CA VAL A 43 -9.37 6.62 4.14
C VAL A 43 -9.76 7.65 3.10
N ASP A 44 -11.02 8.07 3.06
CA ASP A 44 -11.45 9.15 2.17
C ASP A 44 -10.76 10.46 2.59
N PRO A 45 -9.98 11.11 1.72
CA PRO A 45 -9.24 12.32 2.08
C PRO A 45 -10.14 13.52 2.36
N ARG A 46 -11.42 13.48 1.96
CA ARG A 46 -12.42 14.53 2.26
C ARG A 46 -13.07 14.35 3.63
N SER A 47 -13.17 13.11 4.09
CA SER A 47 -13.88 12.77 5.32
C SER A 47 -13.21 11.59 6.03
N PRO A 48 -12.37 11.86 7.04
CA PRO A 48 -11.65 10.83 7.80
C PRO A 48 -12.51 9.78 8.52
N SER A 49 -13.82 10.00 8.64
CA SER A 49 -14.78 9.01 9.15
C SER A 49 -15.22 7.99 8.09
N VAL A 50 -14.99 8.29 6.81
CA VAL A 50 -15.29 7.39 5.70
C VAL A 50 -14.05 6.56 5.38
N LEU A 51 -14.19 5.24 5.51
CA LEU A 51 -13.13 4.28 5.26
C LEU A 51 -13.63 3.15 4.37
N TYR A 52 -12.69 2.57 3.63
CA TYR A 52 -12.88 1.36 2.84
C TYR A 52 -11.94 0.27 3.33
N MET A 53 -12.47 -0.94 3.46
CA MET A 53 -11.75 -2.11 3.92
C MET A 53 -11.88 -3.24 2.93
N GLY A 54 -10.73 -3.71 2.44
CA GLY A 54 -10.62 -4.84 1.55
C GLY A 54 -10.41 -6.13 2.33
N THR A 55 -11.29 -7.10 2.12
CA THR A 55 -11.29 -8.38 2.82
C THR A 55 -11.27 -9.55 1.84
N GLU A 56 -11.24 -10.76 2.35
CA GLU A 56 -11.50 -12.01 1.63
C GLU A 56 -12.96 -12.16 1.14
N LEU A 57 -13.89 -11.39 1.70
CA LEU A 57 -15.33 -11.44 1.38
C LEU A 57 -15.81 -10.29 0.50
N GLY A 58 -14.91 -9.41 0.06
CA GLY A 58 -15.22 -8.23 -0.75
C GLY A 58 -14.80 -6.92 -0.09
N LEU A 59 -15.34 -5.84 -0.63
CA LEU A 59 -15.13 -4.47 -0.15
C LEU A 59 -16.18 -4.13 0.92
N PHE A 60 -15.75 -3.51 2.01
CA PHE A 60 -16.61 -2.95 3.04
C PHE A 60 -16.39 -1.44 3.13
N ARG A 61 -17.44 -0.71 3.52
CA ARG A 61 -17.43 0.73 3.71
C ARG A 61 -17.92 1.06 5.12
N SER A 62 -17.23 1.98 5.76
CA SER A 62 -17.62 2.63 7.00
C SER A 62 -17.83 4.11 6.74
N VAL A 63 -18.76 4.75 7.46
CA VAL A 63 -18.97 6.22 7.43
C VAL A 63 -18.79 6.89 8.80
N ASP A 64 -18.57 6.09 9.84
CA ASP A 64 -18.51 6.51 11.24
C ASP A 64 -17.13 6.24 11.87
N GLY A 65 -16.12 5.96 11.05
CA GLY A 65 -14.75 5.80 11.53
C GLY A 65 -14.35 4.39 11.95
N ALA A 66 -14.88 3.40 11.25
CA ALA A 66 -14.80 1.97 11.54
C ALA A 66 -15.50 1.57 12.84
N ASP A 67 -16.53 2.34 13.25
CA ASP A 67 -17.42 1.89 14.32
C ASP A 67 -18.40 0.85 13.73
N HIS A 68 -18.89 1.03 12.50
CA HIS A 68 -19.67 0.02 11.78
C HIS A 68 -19.25 -0.10 10.31
N TRP A 69 -19.28 -1.32 9.81
CA TRP A 69 -19.00 -1.66 8.42
C TRP A 69 -20.24 -2.18 7.71
N THR A 70 -20.43 -1.76 6.47
CA THR A 70 -21.43 -2.31 5.56
C THR A 70 -20.71 -2.89 4.35
N ARG A 71 -21.07 -4.11 3.94
CA ARG A 71 -20.52 -4.70 2.72
C ARG A 71 -20.99 -3.92 1.50
N VAL A 72 -20.07 -3.62 0.60
CA VAL A 72 -20.39 -3.05 -0.71
C VAL A 72 -20.84 -4.20 -1.61
N GLU A 73 -22.10 -4.17 -1.99
CA GLU A 73 -22.69 -5.17 -2.88
C GLU A 73 -22.30 -4.92 -4.35
N GLY A 74 -22.62 -5.89 -5.21
CA GLY A 74 -22.33 -5.80 -6.65
C GLY A 74 -21.07 -6.57 -7.04
N PRO A 75 -20.29 -6.10 -8.02
CA PRO A 75 -19.30 -6.93 -8.71
C PRO A 75 -18.04 -7.24 -7.87
N LEU A 76 -17.87 -6.59 -6.71
CA LEU A 76 -16.80 -6.84 -5.75
C LEU A 76 -17.19 -7.83 -4.64
N ALA A 77 -18.47 -8.19 -4.52
CA ALA A 77 -18.94 -9.07 -3.46
C ALA A 77 -18.35 -10.47 -3.61
N GLY A 78 -17.74 -11.00 -2.55
CA GLY A 78 -17.11 -12.33 -2.53
C GLY A 78 -15.75 -12.41 -3.22
N LEU A 79 -15.21 -11.29 -3.73
CA LEU A 79 -13.84 -11.24 -4.25
C LEU A 79 -12.85 -10.85 -3.16
N GLN A 80 -11.64 -11.41 -3.22
CA GLN A 80 -10.58 -10.95 -2.32
C GLN A 80 -10.08 -9.58 -2.80
N VAL A 81 -10.25 -8.55 -1.97
CA VAL A 81 -9.76 -7.20 -2.27
C VAL A 81 -8.34 -7.03 -1.72
N TRP A 82 -7.40 -6.71 -2.60
CA TRP A 82 -5.96 -6.66 -2.30
C TRP A 82 -5.37 -5.26 -2.31
N SER A 83 -5.99 -4.31 -3.01
CA SER A 83 -5.57 -2.91 -3.01
C SER A 83 -6.77 -1.98 -3.19
N ILE A 84 -6.72 -0.84 -2.53
CA ILE A 84 -7.72 0.23 -2.63
C ILE A 84 -6.95 1.54 -2.73
N HIS A 85 -7.25 2.35 -3.74
CA HIS A 85 -6.62 3.66 -3.95
C HIS A 85 -7.66 4.73 -4.23
N ILE A 86 -7.51 5.88 -3.55
CA ILE A 86 -8.36 7.06 -3.73
C ILE A 86 -7.43 8.21 -4.19
N PRO A 87 -7.51 8.67 -5.46
CA PRO A 87 -6.69 9.76 -5.94
C PRO A 87 -7.00 11.07 -5.20
N ARG A 88 -5.98 11.75 -4.68
CA ARG A 88 -6.16 12.98 -3.88
C ARG A 88 -6.93 14.08 -4.62
N GLY A 89 -6.66 14.26 -5.92
CA GLY A 89 -7.33 15.27 -6.74
C GLY A 89 -8.72 14.87 -7.25
N ARG A 90 -9.14 13.61 -7.07
CA ARG A 90 -10.45 13.10 -7.49
C ARG A 90 -10.98 12.06 -6.50
N PRO A 91 -11.38 12.48 -5.30
CA PRO A 91 -11.77 11.56 -4.23
C PRO A 91 -13.11 10.83 -4.48
N ASP A 92 -13.90 11.24 -5.47
CA ASP A 92 -15.04 10.44 -5.97
C ASP A 92 -14.61 9.20 -6.76
N VAL A 93 -13.37 9.22 -7.28
CA VAL A 93 -12.81 8.05 -7.96
C VAL A 93 -12.22 7.11 -6.92
N ILE A 94 -12.61 5.84 -6.97
CA ILE A 94 -11.99 4.79 -6.16
C ILE A 94 -11.55 3.67 -7.10
N LEU A 95 -10.29 3.29 -7.01
CA LEU A 95 -9.70 2.19 -7.76
C LEU A 95 -9.48 1.01 -6.83
N VAL A 96 -9.94 -0.17 -7.23
CA VAL A 96 -9.85 -1.40 -6.43
C VAL A 96 -9.19 -2.51 -7.24
N GLY A 97 -8.24 -3.18 -6.62
CA GLY A 97 -7.55 -4.34 -7.16
C GLY A 97 -7.88 -5.61 -6.39
N THR A 98 -8.08 -6.72 -7.09
CA THR A 98 -8.58 -7.98 -6.50
C THR A 98 -7.66 -9.19 -6.77
N ARG A 99 -8.02 -10.34 -6.17
CA ARG A 99 -7.54 -11.69 -6.50
C ARG A 99 -8.74 -12.61 -6.77
N PRO A 100 -8.83 -13.30 -7.94
CA PRO A 100 -7.94 -13.21 -9.11
C PRO A 100 -7.81 -11.78 -9.65
N SER A 101 -6.73 -11.49 -10.37
CA SER A 101 -6.41 -10.12 -10.80
C SER A 101 -7.53 -9.51 -11.66
N ALA A 102 -8.20 -8.51 -11.11
CA ALA A 102 -9.11 -7.63 -11.82
C ALA A 102 -9.06 -6.24 -11.19
N LEU A 103 -9.24 -5.22 -12.04
CA LEU A 103 -9.31 -3.82 -11.67
C LEU A 103 -10.75 -3.35 -11.73
N TYR A 104 -11.18 -2.65 -10.68
CA TYR A 104 -12.50 -2.06 -10.55
C TYR A 104 -12.38 -0.57 -10.30
N ARG A 105 -13.42 0.15 -10.72
CA ARG A 105 -13.52 1.60 -10.60
C ARG A 105 -14.90 1.98 -10.10
N SER A 106 -14.94 2.94 -9.19
CA SER A 106 -16.11 3.79 -8.92
C SER A 106 -15.79 5.22 -9.35
N ASP A 107 -16.81 5.95 -9.83
CA ASP A 107 -16.78 7.38 -10.16
C ASP A 107 -17.65 8.22 -9.21
N ASP A 108 -18.23 7.61 -8.18
CA ASP A 108 -19.24 8.19 -7.28
C ASP A 108 -18.98 7.90 -5.79
N GLY A 109 -17.71 7.76 -5.41
CA GLY A 109 -17.32 7.55 -4.02
C GLY A 109 -17.75 6.19 -3.48
N GLY A 110 -17.77 5.17 -4.34
CA GLY A 110 -18.01 3.77 -3.99
C GLY A 110 -19.48 3.35 -3.97
N GLU A 111 -20.40 4.16 -4.50
CA GLU A 111 -21.83 3.81 -4.62
C GLU A 111 -22.07 2.82 -5.75
N THR A 112 -21.45 3.03 -6.90
CA THR A 112 -21.50 2.11 -8.06
C THR A 112 -20.11 1.73 -8.55
N TRP A 113 -20.02 0.54 -9.16
CA TRP A 113 -18.75 -0.08 -9.53
C TRP A 113 -18.80 -0.67 -10.94
N ALA A 114 -17.75 -0.42 -11.71
CA ALA A 114 -17.51 -1.02 -13.02
C ALA A 114 -16.17 -1.76 -13.03
N VAL A 115 -16.09 -2.84 -13.83
CA VAL A 115 -14.82 -3.48 -14.16
C VAL A 115 -14.07 -2.56 -15.12
N ALA A 116 -12.81 -2.27 -14.82
CA ALA A 116 -11.93 -1.54 -15.73
C ALA A 116 -11.40 -2.47 -16.83
N ALA A 117 -11.29 -1.96 -18.05
CA ALA A 117 -10.81 -2.75 -19.18
C ALA A 117 -9.29 -2.96 -19.06
N ALA A 118 -8.88 -4.20 -18.86
CA ALA A 118 -7.47 -4.59 -18.73
C ALA A 118 -7.28 -6.01 -19.26
N THR A 119 -6.13 -6.28 -19.87
CA THR A 119 -5.70 -7.64 -20.21
C THR A 119 -4.68 -8.07 -19.16
N LEU A 120 -5.12 -8.86 -18.19
CA LEU A 120 -4.31 -9.29 -17.05
C LEU A 120 -4.09 -10.80 -17.09
N GLU A 121 -2.89 -11.24 -16.74
CA GLU A 121 -2.68 -12.64 -16.39
C GLU A 121 -3.42 -12.92 -15.08
N THR A 122 -4.33 -13.91 -15.08
CA THR A 122 -5.19 -14.24 -13.93
C THR A 122 -4.80 -15.53 -13.23
N VAL A 123 -4.05 -16.40 -13.91
CA VAL A 123 -3.64 -17.72 -13.42
C VAL A 123 -2.12 -17.84 -13.47
N CYS A 124 -1.53 -18.34 -12.40
CA CYS A 124 -0.11 -18.66 -12.34
C CYS A 124 0.09 -20.01 -11.65
N PRO A 125 0.88 -20.95 -12.22
CA PRO A 125 1.07 -22.28 -11.64
C PRO A 125 1.59 -22.30 -10.20
N ARG A 126 2.30 -21.25 -9.76
CA ARG A 126 2.93 -21.19 -8.42
C ARG A 126 2.04 -20.60 -7.33
N ILE A 127 1.12 -19.70 -7.69
CA ILE A 127 0.29 -18.93 -6.74
C ILE A 127 -1.22 -19.10 -6.97
N THR A 128 -1.58 -19.96 -7.92
CA THR A 128 -2.94 -20.24 -8.44
C THR A 128 -3.56 -19.04 -9.16
N HIS A 129 -3.76 -17.93 -8.44
CA HIS A 129 -4.30 -16.69 -8.96
C HIS A 129 -3.39 -15.52 -8.61
N THR A 130 -3.07 -14.72 -9.63
CA THR A 130 -2.39 -13.42 -9.52
C THR A 130 -3.30 -12.42 -8.81
N ARG A 131 -2.73 -11.30 -8.39
CA ARG A 131 -3.42 -10.28 -7.59
C ARG A 131 -2.89 -8.89 -7.90
N ILE A 132 -3.76 -7.90 -7.83
CA ILE A 132 -3.36 -6.48 -7.93
C ILE A 132 -2.86 -6.03 -6.55
N THR A 133 -1.54 -5.96 -6.39
CA THR A 133 -0.88 -5.70 -5.10
C THR A 133 -0.90 -4.23 -4.72
N THR A 134 -0.98 -3.33 -5.69
CA THR A 134 -0.89 -1.88 -5.48
C THR A 134 -1.50 -1.12 -6.65
N ILE A 135 -2.05 0.05 -6.37
CA ILE A 135 -2.48 1.03 -7.36
C ILE A 135 -1.99 2.40 -6.87
N VAL A 136 -1.36 3.17 -7.75
CA VAL A 136 -0.94 4.55 -7.46
C VAL A 136 -1.37 5.46 -8.61
N THR A 137 -1.64 6.72 -8.29
CA THR A 137 -1.85 7.76 -9.28
C THR A 137 -0.79 8.81 -9.18
N ASP A 138 -0.59 9.51 -10.28
CA ASP A 138 0.14 10.76 -10.24
C ASP A 138 -0.55 11.78 -9.29
N PRO A 139 0.23 12.51 -8.46
CA PRO A 139 -0.34 13.49 -7.53
C PRO A 139 -0.94 14.72 -8.22
N ASP A 140 -0.43 15.09 -9.40
CA ASP A 140 -0.79 16.30 -10.13
C ASP A 140 -1.77 16.02 -11.30
N ASN A 141 -1.90 14.76 -11.71
CA ASN A 141 -2.79 14.32 -12.78
C ASN A 141 -3.43 12.95 -12.49
N ALA A 142 -4.62 12.98 -11.90
CA ALA A 142 -5.37 11.76 -11.55
C ALA A 142 -5.81 10.90 -12.75
N ASP A 143 -5.60 11.31 -14.01
CA ASP A 143 -5.80 10.45 -15.17
C ASP A 143 -4.66 9.46 -15.41
N LEU A 144 -3.50 9.72 -14.79
CA LEU A 144 -2.30 8.92 -14.91
C LEU A 144 -2.18 8.02 -13.69
N ALA A 145 -2.29 6.71 -13.93
CA ALA A 145 -2.26 5.71 -12.87
C ALA A 145 -1.42 4.49 -13.27
N TRP A 146 -0.89 3.79 -12.27
CA TRP A 146 -0.12 2.57 -12.43
C TRP A 146 -0.58 1.52 -11.41
N ALA A 147 -0.74 0.29 -11.88
CA ALA A 147 -1.11 -0.86 -11.09
C ALA A 147 0.02 -1.88 -11.11
N GLY A 148 0.39 -2.39 -9.94
CA GLY A 148 1.31 -3.50 -9.80
C GLY A 148 0.53 -4.80 -9.69
N VAL A 149 0.96 -5.81 -10.46
CA VAL A 149 0.35 -7.13 -10.46
C VAL A 149 1.42 -8.15 -10.08
N GLU A 150 1.10 -8.99 -9.09
CA GLU A 150 1.97 -10.10 -8.71
C GLU A 150 2.13 -11.03 -9.93
N ILE A 151 3.38 -11.29 -10.33
CA ILE A 151 3.81 -12.08 -11.50
C ILE A 151 3.53 -11.46 -12.90
N ASP A 152 2.60 -10.52 -13.04
CA ASP A 152 2.24 -9.93 -14.35
C ASP A 152 2.88 -8.56 -14.64
N GLY A 153 3.62 -7.98 -13.69
CA GLY A 153 4.35 -6.73 -13.91
C GLY A 153 3.49 -5.49 -13.67
N VAL A 154 3.83 -4.41 -14.37
CA VAL A 154 3.18 -3.10 -14.19
C VAL A 154 2.22 -2.83 -15.35
N HIS A 155 1.05 -2.29 -15.03
CA HIS A 155 0.08 -1.80 -16.00
C HIS A 155 -0.14 -0.30 -15.79
N ALA A 156 -0.33 0.45 -16.87
CA ALA A 156 -0.62 1.89 -16.82
C ALA A 156 -2.01 2.21 -17.36
N SER A 157 -2.62 3.23 -16.76
CA SER A 157 -3.78 3.93 -17.29
C SER A 157 -3.43 5.39 -17.60
N ARG A 158 -4.12 5.90 -18.63
CA ARG A 158 -4.03 7.29 -19.10
C ARG A 158 -5.39 8.00 -19.16
N ASP A 159 -6.44 7.35 -18.66
CA ASP A 159 -7.83 7.82 -18.71
C ASP A 159 -8.52 7.73 -17.33
N GLY A 160 -7.70 7.78 -16.27
CA GLY A 160 -8.15 7.73 -14.89
C GLY A 160 -8.26 6.36 -14.28
N GLY A 161 -7.98 5.29 -15.02
CA GLY A 161 -8.15 3.92 -14.57
C GLY A 161 -9.36 3.22 -15.20
N ARG A 162 -9.86 3.72 -16.34
CA ARG A 162 -10.93 3.07 -17.12
C ARG A 162 -10.35 2.00 -18.04
N THR A 163 -9.21 2.28 -18.66
CA THR A 163 -8.44 1.32 -19.45
C THR A 163 -7.02 1.18 -18.92
N TRP A 164 -6.47 -0.03 -19.02
CA TRP A 164 -5.13 -0.37 -18.55
C TRP A 164 -4.38 -1.19 -19.59
N ALA A 165 -3.11 -0.84 -19.80
CA ALA A 165 -2.22 -1.53 -20.73
C ALA A 165 -0.92 -1.99 -20.03
N PRO A 166 -0.38 -3.16 -20.40
CA PRO A 166 0.88 -3.64 -19.84
C PRO A 166 2.04 -2.74 -20.26
N ILE A 167 2.92 -2.47 -19.29
CA ILE A 167 4.22 -1.80 -19.48
C ILE A 167 5.29 -2.61 -18.73
N GLY A 168 6.55 -2.19 -18.76
CA GLY A 168 7.57 -2.84 -17.91
C GLY A 168 8.82 -3.36 -18.59
N ALA A 169 9.18 -2.85 -19.77
CA ALA A 169 10.43 -3.27 -20.41
C ALA A 169 11.64 -2.97 -19.48
N GLY A 170 12.44 -3.98 -19.16
CA GLY A 170 13.62 -3.83 -18.31
C GLY A 170 13.41 -4.04 -16.80
N LEU A 171 12.20 -4.38 -16.34
CA LEU A 171 11.97 -4.78 -14.95
C LEU A 171 12.83 -5.99 -14.57
N SER A 172 13.47 -5.95 -13.40
CA SER A 172 14.23 -7.10 -12.87
C SER A 172 13.36 -8.30 -12.51
N SER A 173 12.08 -8.06 -12.25
CA SER A 173 11.07 -9.06 -11.94
C SER A 173 9.67 -8.50 -12.23
N ARG A 174 8.77 -9.37 -12.68
CA ARG A 174 7.34 -9.05 -12.87
C ARG A 174 6.53 -9.23 -11.57
N ASP A 175 7.17 -9.63 -10.48
CA ASP A 175 6.54 -9.82 -9.19
C ASP A 175 6.45 -8.49 -8.43
N ILE A 176 5.45 -7.66 -8.79
CA ILE A 176 5.34 -6.29 -8.25
C ILE A 176 4.66 -6.31 -6.88
N HIS A 177 5.29 -5.71 -5.89
CA HIS A 177 4.79 -5.66 -4.52
C HIS A 177 4.24 -4.29 -4.12
N ALA A 178 4.89 -3.21 -4.56
CA ALA A 178 4.49 -1.84 -4.29
C ALA A 178 5.00 -0.90 -5.39
N LEU A 179 4.30 0.22 -5.59
CA LEU A 179 4.68 1.30 -6.49
C LEU A 179 4.69 2.63 -5.72
N ALA A 180 5.50 3.59 -6.17
CA ALA A 180 5.44 4.98 -5.70
C ALA A 180 5.73 5.94 -6.86
N VAL A 181 5.07 7.09 -6.88
CA VAL A 181 5.29 8.17 -7.86
C VAL A 181 5.93 9.34 -7.14
N VAL A 182 7.16 9.66 -7.51
CA VAL A 182 8.02 10.65 -6.86
C VAL A 182 8.49 11.69 -7.88
N PRO A 183 8.98 12.87 -7.44
CA PRO A 183 9.58 13.85 -8.34
C PRO A 183 10.73 13.24 -9.14
N GLY A 184 10.75 13.46 -10.45
CA GLY A 184 11.77 12.96 -11.36
C GLY A 184 12.72 14.04 -11.87
N PRO A 185 13.73 13.65 -12.66
CA PRO A 185 14.67 14.57 -13.28
C PRO A 185 13.98 15.65 -14.12
N GLY A 186 14.52 16.87 -14.12
CA GLY A 186 14.01 17.97 -14.94
C GLY A 186 12.60 18.44 -14.57
N GLY A 187 12.12 18.15 -13.35
CA GLY A 187 10.75 18.45 -12.93
C GLY A 187 9.71 17.47 -13.49
N GLY A 188 10.16 16.37 -14.09
CA GLY A 188 9.30 15.29 -14.53
C GLY A 188 8.92 14.37 -13.37
N ARG A 189 8.64 13.11 -13.72
CA ARG A 189 8.17 12.10 -12.77
C ARG A 189 9.07 10.90 -12.78
N ARG A 190 9.18 10.30 -11.61
CA ARG A 190 9.86 9.04 -11.41
C ARG A 190 8.90 8.05 -10.77
N ILE A 191 8.93 6.82 -11.23
CA ILE A 191 8.17 5.72 -10.66
C ILE A 191 9.14 4.71 -10.08
N LEU A 192 8.89 4.31 -8.85
CA LEU A 192 9.61 3.25 -8.16
C LEU A 192 8.74 2.00 -8.11
N ALA A 193 9.31 0.83 -8.37
CA ALA A 193 8.64 -0.46 -8.27
C ALA A 193 9.43 -1.42 -7.40
N ALA A 194 8.86 -1.73 -6.24
CA ALA A 194 9.40 -2.75 -5.34
C ALA A 194 9.00 -4.14 -5.86
N THR A 195 9.99 -5.02 -6.00
CA THR A 195 9.79 -6.41 -6.44
C THR A 195 10.39 -7.41 -5.45
N ASN A 196 10.18 -8.68 -5.72
CA ASN A 196 10.80 -9.76 -4.95
C ASN A 196 12.34 -9.83 -5.04
N ASN A 197 12.97 -9.09 -5.95
CA ASN A 197 14.42 -9.19 -6.18
C ASN A 197 15.15 -7.85 -6.39
N ASP A 198 14.47 -6.71 -6.40
CA ASP A 198 15.09 -5.38 -6.39
C ASP A 198 14.06 -4.26 -6.16
N LEU A 199 14.56 -3.03 -6.05
CA LEU A 199 13.81 -1.83 -6.33
C LEU A 199 14.13 -1.36 -7.76
N ASN A 200 13.10 -1.13 -8.58
CA ASN A 200 13.26 -0.68 -9.97
C ASN A 200 12.81 0.77 -10.11
N VAL A 201 13.39 1.48 -11.08
CA VAL A 201 13.07 2.88 -11.37
C VAL A 201 12.72 3.07 -12.85
N SER A 202 11.76 3.96 -13.11
CA SER A 202 11.42 4.48 -14.44
C SER A 202 11.29 6.00 -14.37
N ASP A 203 11.86 6.70 -15.35
CA ASP A 203 11.77 8.16 -15.54
C ASP A 203 10.98 8.52 -16.82
N ASP A 204 10.28 7.55 -17.40
CA ASP A 204 9.54 7.65 -18.67
C ASP A 204 8.11 7.07 -18.56
N ASP A 205 7.46 7.37 -17.43
CA ASP A 205 6.08 6.96 -17.12
C ASP A 205 5.84 5.42 -17.10
N GLY A 206 6.89 4.66 -16.81
CA GLY A 206 6.88 3.21 -16.69
C GLY A 206 7.12 2.47 -18.00
N MET A 207 7.49 3.16 -19.08
CA MET A 207 7.77 2.53 -20.37
C MET A 207 9.04 1.68 -20.30
N THR A 208 10.10 2.21 -19.71
CA THR A 208 11.35 1.49 -19.47
C THR A 208 11.77 1.54 -18.00
N TRP A 209 12.32 0.44 -17.51
CA TRP A 209 12.72 0.24 -16.13
C TRP A 209 14.18 -0.16 -16.01
N LYS A 210 14.79 0.23 -14.90
CA LYS A 210 16.14 -0.19 -14.52
C LYS A 210 16.16 -0.64 -13.06
N PRO A 211 16.81 -1.77 -12.73
CA PRO A 211 17.07 -2.14 -11.34
C PRO A 211 18.01 -1.12 -10.69
N LEU A 212 17.69 -0.71 -9.46
CA LEU A 212 18.55 0.13 -8.64
C LEU A 212 19.68 -0.64 -7.95
N LYS A 213 19.63 -1.99 -7.97
CA LYS A 213 20.59 -2.85 -7.28
C LYS A 213 20.63 -2.54 -5.79
N ILE A 214 19.44 -2.50 -5.17
CA ILE A 214 19.26 -2.12 -3.77
C ILE A 214 20.03 -3.01 -2.80
N GLY A 215 20.44 -4.22 -3.23
CA GLY A 215 21.34 -5.11 -2.49
C GLY A 215 22.73 -4.52 -2.19
N ALA A 216 23.11 -3.39 -2.78
CA ALA A 216 24.29 -2.62 -2.37
C ALA A 216 24.07 -1.82 -1.08
N VAL A 217 22.81 -1.57 -0.69
CA VAL A 217 22.41 -0.81 0.50
C VAL A 217 21.78 -1.74 1.54
N LEU A 218 20.89 -2.64 1.10
CA LEU A 218 20.20 -3.59 1.94
C LEU A 218 20.91 -4.96 1.91
N PRO A 219 20.93 -5.70 3.03
CA PRO A 219 21.51 -7.05 3.04
C PRO A 219 20.76 -8.06 2.15
N TRP A 220 19.52 -7.74 1.80
CA TRP A 220 18.63 -8.59 1.01
C TRP A 220 17.88 -7.73 -0.01
N PRO A 221 17.62 -8.25 -1.22
CA PRO A 221 17.00 -7.45 -2.27
C PRO A 221 15.46 -7.53 -2.28
N TYR A 222 14.84 -8.30 -1.38
CA TYR A 222 13.38 -8.45 -1.34
C TYR A 222 12.71 -7.18 -0.79
N CYS A 223 12.06 -6.43 -1.69
CA CYS A 223 11.41 -5.15 -1.42
C CYS A 223 9.89 -5.36 -1.37
N ARG A 224 9.22 -4.92 -0.30
CA ARG A 224 7.80 -5.23 -0.11
C ARG A 224 6.87 -4.03 -0.14
N ALA A 225 7.23 -2.94 0.51
CA ALA A 225 6.33 -1.80 0.72
C ALA A 225 7.05 -0.50 0.39
N LEU A 226 6.32 0.46 -0.16
CA LEU A 226 6.78 1.82 -0.38
C LEU A 226 5.81 2.79 0.28
N ALA A 227 6.33 3.88 0.85
CA ALA A 227 5.51 4.96 1.40
C ALA A 227 6.18 6.32 1.19
N GLN A 228 5.36 7.36 1.05
CA GLN A 228 5.79 8.76 0.93
C GLN A 228 5.09 9.59 2.00
N PRO A 229 5.83 10.31 2.87
CA PRO A 229 5.21 11.22 3.83
C PRO A 229 4.47 12.36 3.13
N CYS A 230 3.31 12.75 3.67
CA CYS A 230 2.46 13.76 3.05
C CYS A 230 3.18 15.12 2.97
N GLY A 231 3.20 15.76 1.80
CA GLY A 231 3.87 17.05 1.60
C GLY A 231 5.40 16.97 1.58
N ARG A 232 5.99 15.77 1.61
CA ARG A 232 7.44 15.52 1.47
C ARG A 232 7.70 14.51 0.35
N PRO A 233 7.36 14.85 -0.91
CA PRO A 233 7.40 13.91 -2.02
C PRO A 233 8.83 13.43 -2.36
N GLU A 234 9.85 14.13 -1.87
CA GLU A 234 11.25 13.74 -1.97
C GLU A 234 11.63 12.62 -1.00
N ILE A 235 10.87 12.41 0.08
CA ILE A 235 11.15 11.33 1.03
C ILE A 235 10.41 10.08 0.58
N VAL A 236 11.15 8.97 0.47
CA VAL A 236 10.59 7.65 0.18
C VAL A 236 11.08 6.67 1.25
N LEU A 237 10.15 5.89 1.79
CA LEU A 237 10.43 4.77 2.66
C LEU A 237 10.25 3.47 1.90
N LEU A 238 11.13 2.51 2.16
CA LEU A 238 11.10 1.16 1.63
C LEU A 238 11.08 0.17 2.78
N GLY A 239 10.05 -0.67 2.84
CA GLY A 239 10.00 -1.84 3.69
C GLY A 239 10.60 -3.04 2.96
N ALA A 240 11.56 -3.71 3.58
CA ALA A 240 12.29 -4.83 3.01
C ALA A 240 12.60 -5.91 4.06
N GLY A 241 13.04 -7.07 3.59
CA GLY A 241 13.44 -8.20 4.43
C GLY A 241 14.05 -9.34 3.61
N ASP A 242 14.15 -10.53 4.18
CA ASP A 242 14.73 -11.71 3.53
C ASP A 242 13.71 -12.61 2.82
N GLY A 243 12.42 -12.28 2.88
CA GLY A 243 11.38 -12.94 2.08
C GLY A 243 9.97 -12.84 2.67
N PRO A 244 9.01 -13.61 2.13
CA PRO A 244 7.65 -13.72 2.65
C PRO A 244 7.48 -14.97 3.55
N PRO A 245 7.12 -14.86 4.86
CA PRO A 245 7.12 -13.62 5.66
C PRO A 245 8.54 -13.16 6.02
N GLY A 246 9.54 -14.02 5.84
CA GLY A 246 10.92 -13.75 6.20
C GLY A 246 11.20 -13.99 7.68
N SER A 247 12.46 -13.86 8.08
CA SER A 247 12.94 -13.93 9.46
C SER A 247 13.54 -12.62 9.95
N VAL A 248 13.76 -11.67 9.03
CA VAL A 248 14.36 -10.37 9.30
C VAL A 248 13.77 -9.31 8.39
N GLY A 249 13.69 -8.07 8.89
CA GLY A 249 13.24 -6.93 8.11
C GLY A 249 13.90 -5.63 8.50
N THR A 250 13.78 -4.64 7.62
CA THR A 250 14.24 -3.27 7.86
C THR A 250 13.45 -2.24 7.07
N VAL A 251 13.59 -0.99 7.48
CA VAL A 251 13.16 0.18 6.70
C VAL A 251 14.42 0.80 6.09
N ALA A 252 14.39 1.06 4.79
CA ALA A 252 15.33 1.96 4.13
C ALA A 252 14.63 3.29 3.80
N ARG A 253 15.41 4.37 3.80
CA ARG A 253 14.94 5.72 3.54
C ARG A 253 15.76 6.38 2.45
N SER A 254 15.06 7.00 1.50
CA SER A 254 15.60 7.92 0.54
C SER A 254 15.16 9.36 0.86
N PRO A 255 16.07 10.33 0.98
CA PRO A 255 15.73 11.74 1.14
C PRO A 255 15.59 12.51 -0.20
N ASN A 256 15.78 11.83 -1.33
CA ASN A 256 15.97 12.44 -2.65
C ASN A 256 15.28 11.62 -3.76
N ALA A 257 13.99 11.36 -3.58
CA ALA A 257 13.10 10.76 -4.57
C ALA A 257 13.64 9.44 -5.16
N GLY A 258 14.24 8.61 -4.30
CA GLY A 258 14.75 7.29 -4.66
C GLY A 258 16.14 7.26 -5.30
N GLU A 259 16.87 8.38 -5.38
CA GLU A 259 18.22 8.43 -5.95
C GLU A 259 19.28 7.79 -5.04
N GLY A 260 19.17 8.03 -3.73
CA GLY A 260 20.06 7.48 -2.71
C GLY A 260 19.27 6.87 -1.56
N TRP A 261 19.81 5.80 -0.97
CA TRP A 261 19.16 5.03 0.08
C TRP A 261 20.08 4.79 1.26
N THR A 262 19.51 4.81 2.46
CA THR A 262 20.19 4.47 3.70
C THR A 262 19.28 3.58 4.54
N VAL A 263 19.84 2.62 5.26
CA VAL A 263 19.10 1.81 6.23
C VAL A 263 18.73 2.72 7.42
N ALA A 264 17.44 2.75 7.78
CA ALA A 264 16.97 3.52 8.92
C ALA A 264 17.41 2.87 10.24
N THR A 265 17.53 3.68 11.30
CA THR A 265 17.90 3.16 12.62
C THR A 265 16.66 2.58 13.30
N MET A 266 16.63 1.26 13.46
CA MET A 266 15.55 0.51 14.09
C MET A 266 16.00 -0.03 15.46
N PRO A 267 15.08 -0.21 16.42
CA PRO A 267 15.40 -0.77 17.72
C PRO A 267 15.54 -2.29 17.60
N GLY A 268 16.75 -2.74 17.33
CA GLY A 268 17.03 -4.15 17.02
C GLY A 268 16.65 -4.53 15.60
N ARG A 269 16.51 -5.84 15.35
CA ARG A 269 16.07 -6.38 14.06
C ARG A 269 14.57 -6.67 14.12
N ALA A 270 13.84 -6.30 13.07
CA ALA A 270 12.47 -6.74 12.93
C ALA A 270 12.41 -8.26 12.77
N ASN A 271 11.36 -8.86 13.33
CA ASN A 271 11.14 -10.30 13.40
C ASN A 271 10.72 -10.93 12.04
N SER A 272 10.50 -10.10 11.02
CA SER A 272 10.08 -10.46 9.67
C SER A 272 10.14 -9.23 8.76
N THR A 273 9.87 -9.41 7.46
CA THR A 273 9.87 -8.34 6.47
C THR A 273 8.93 -7.19 6.86
N ILE A 274 9.38 -5.93 6.71
CA ILE A 274 8.52 -4.76 6.86
C ILE A 274 7.51 -4.70 5.70
N TRP A 275 6.22 -4.77 6.04
CA TRP A 275 5.15 -5.15 5.13
C TRP A 275 4.16 -4.02 4.84
N ALA A 276 3.96 -3.11 5.78
CA ALA A 276 2.98 -2.04 5.67
C ALA A 276 3.49 -0.77 6.33
N PHE A 277 3.00 0.37 5.84
CA PHE A 277 3.21 1.68 6.44
C PHE A 277 1.87 2.40 6.62
N ALA A 278 1.80 3.28 7.61
CA ALA A 278 0.79 4.32 7.69
C ALA A 278 1.49 5.67 7.87
N VAL A 279 1.21 6.61 6.96
CA VAL A 279 1.76 7.98 7.00
C VAL A 279 0.69 8.94 7.51
N HIS A 280 1.06 9.83 8.43
CA HIS A 280 0.13 10.83 8.93
C HIS A 280 -0.09 11.95 7.88
N PRO A 281 -1.33 12.26 7.48
CA PRO A 281 -1.60 13.18 6.37
C PRO A 281 -1.35 14.66 6.71
N ALA A 282 -1.36 15.03 7.99
CA ALA A 282 -1.08 16.39 8.45
C ALA A 282 0.25 16.53 9.21
N ASP A 283 1.01 15.44 9.36
CA ASP A 283 2.30 15.43 10.08
C ASP A 283 3.27 14.53 9.32
N PRO A 284 4.07 15.07 8.39
CA PRO A 284 5.03 14.27 7.62
C PRO A 284 6.10 13.58 8.47
N ALA A 285 6.28 13.98 9.74
CA ALA A 285 7.27 13.38 10.62
C ALA A 285 6.75 12.08 11.24
N LEU A 286 5.43 11.97 11.45
CA LEU A 286 4.82 10.83 12.12
C LEU A 286 4.46 9.71 11.13
N ILE A 287 5.13 8.58 11.29
CA ILE A 287 4.99 7.40 10.41
C ILE A 287 4.98 6.14 11.25
N TYR A 288 4.13 5.19 10.87
CA TYR A 288 4.13 3.85 11.42
C TYR A 288 4.56 2.85 10.35
N ALA A 289 5.27 1.82 10.76
CA ALA A 289 5.63 0.67 9.94
C ALA A 289 5.26 -0.61 10.70
N ALA A 290 4.93 -1.67 9.98
CA ALA A 290 4.72 -2.99 10.58
C ALA A 290 5.55 -4.05 9.88
N SER A 291 6.13 -4.96 10.67
CA SER A 291 6.57 -6.25 10.16
C SER A 291 5.34 -7.12 9.87
N VAL A 292 5.46 -8.06 8.93
CA VAL A 292 4.34 -8.97 8.61
C VAL A 292 3.98 -9.85 9.79
N SER A 293 4.94 -10.26 10.61
CA SER A 293 4.74 -11.04 11.84
C SER A 293 4.45 -10.17 13.07
N GLY A 294 3.77 -9.03 12.86
CA GLY A 294 3.01 -8.39 13.94
C GLY A 294 3.71 -7.29 14.73
N GLU A 295 4.99 -7.01 14.52
CA GLU A 295 5.66 -5.90 15.22
C GLU A 295 5.29 -4.56 14.58
N ILE A 296 5.05 -3.55 15.42
CA ILE A 296 4.76 -2.19 14.97
C ILE A 296 5.88 -1.25 15.43
N TYR A 297 6.27 -0.37 14.53
CA TYR A 297 7.26 0.67 14.75
C TYR A 297 6.66 2.04 14.50
N ARG A 298 7.16 3.03 15.23
CA ARG A 298 6.81 4.45 15.08
C ARG A 298 8.06 5.28 14.84
N SER A 299 7.96 6.25 13.95
CA SER A 299 8.94 7.31 13.74
C SER A 299 8.24 8.65 13.88
N THR A 300 8.92 9.63 14.48
CA THR A 300 8.46 11.02 14.62
C THR A 300 9.43 12.00 13.95
N ASP A 301 10.27 11.50 13.04
CA ASP A 301 11.31 12.27 12.33
C ASP A 301 11.39 11.91 10.84
N ALA A 302 10.23 11.55 10.26
CA ALA A 302 10.08 11.17 8.86
C ALA A 302 10.92 9.94 8.45
N GLY A 303 10.96 8.95 9.35
CA GLY A 303 11.51 7.61 9.10
C GLY A 303 13.02 7.51 9.27
N VAL A 304 13.67 8.44 9.98
CA VAL A 304 15.12 8.39 10.25
C VAL A 304 15.40 7.47 11.43
N LEU A 305 14.72 7.72 12.56
CA LEU A 305 14.76 6.90 13.76
C LEU A 305 13.40 6.25 14.00
N TRP A 306 13.44 5.03 14.50
CA TRP A 306 12.25 4.25 14.83
C TRP A 306 12.32 3.73 16.27
N GLU A 307 11.15 3.63 16.88
CA GLU A 307 10.93 2.92 18.14
C GLU A 307 9.89 1.81 17.92
N LYS A 308 9.98 0.73 18.68
CA LYS A 308 9.05 -0.40 18.62
C LYS A 308 7.94 -0.15 19.64
N LEU A 309 6.69 -0.33 19.24
CA LEU A 309 5.54 -0.26 20.14
C LEU A 309 5.39 -1.58 20.91
N ASN A 310 4.82 -1.50 22.11
CA ASN A 310 4.68 -2.67 22.99
C ASN A 310 3.67 -3.71 22.47
N ARG A 311 2.69 -3.30 21.65
CA ARG A 311 1.67 -4.20 21.13
C ARG A 311 2.16 -4.89 19.86
N GLU A 312 2.00 -6.22 19.85
CA GLU A 312 2.16 -7.06 18.66
C GLU A 312 0.83 -7.69 18.25
N PHE A 313 0.74 -8.05 16.98
CA PHE A 313 -0.41 -8.74 16.37
C PHE A 313 0.00 -10.09 15.77
N GLY A 314 -0.95 -10.83 15.19
CA GLY A 314 -0.62 -11.90 14.25
C GLY A 314 -0.05 -11.33 12.94
N GLU A 315 -0.58 -11.78 11.82
CA GLU A 315 -0.10 -11.35 10.52
C GLU A 315 -0.70 -9.99 10.11
N ILE A 316 0.13 -8.94 10.00
CA ILE A 316 -0.29 -7.59 9.56
C ILE A 316 -0.15 -7.46 8.04
N ARG A 317 -1.20 -6.99 7.36
CA ARG A 317 -1.20 -6.78 5.90
C ARG A 317 -1.52 -5.36 5.47
N ALA A 318 -2.24 -4.60 6.29
CA ALA A 318 -2.62 -3.24 5.97
C ALA A 318 -2.47 -2.33 7.19
N MET A 319 -2.09 -1.08 6.94
CA MET A 319 -2.14 -0.02 7.93
C MET A 319 -2.70 1.23 7.28
N ALA A 320 -3.44 2.02 8.04
CA ALA A 320 -3.92 3.31 7.59
C ALA A 320 -3.98 4.29 8.76
N TRP A 321 -3.92 5.58 8.42
CA TRP A 321 -4.11 6.66 9.39
C TRP A 321 -5.29 7.54 8.96
N ALA A 322 -6.17 7.85 9.90
CA ALA A 322 -7.21 8.87 9.73
C ALA A 322 -7.01 10.02 10.75
N PRO A 323 -6.98 11.29 10.29
CA PRO A 323 -6.83 12.44 11.17
C PRO A 323 -8.10 12.79 11.97
#